data_AF-A0A2U1RZB0-F1
#
_entry.id   AF-A0A2U1RZB0-F1
#
_cell.length_a   1.000
_cell.length_b   1.000
_cell.length_c   1.000
_cell.angle_alpha   90.00
_cell.angle_beta   90.00
_cell.angle_gamma   90.00
#
_symmetry.space_group_name_H-M   'P 1'
#
loop_
_entity.id
_entity.type
_entity.pdbx_description
1 polymer ?
#
loop_
_entity_poly.entity_id
_entity_poly.type
_entity_poly.pdbx_seq_one_letter_code
_entity_poly.pdbx_strand_id
1 'polypeptide(L)'
;MVVPAISNPNPCTGSSLCGGAASNIILVQADNVTINRLVLDGDNPGLTSGISRGGADLDARNGIITNHALNTPFNNLTVSNVTVKNIYLRGIYASSGGTFNFHDNTVMNVQGDSSSIGIFNFEGAGVMAHNEVSYANDAISSNWSTGVKFLDNEVTHSGSGVHTDNAGAYGGTADLIQGNEIKHCMTDGYGIFVFAPYIAPTVDDNEIEGCAVGLAAFGQGLLMTSPVTIQFTDNAVNGKHALTSDPSGTLGVLVSTDLLGWGSTDVSVSFTKNVIERFSTGVYVEQQCELFGSWFPTDCASPTQATAVLHNNIIKGNNTGANGLIGTTVDAENNWWGCKKGPNQPGCDTAIGTVDFTPWLTKPPKLDH
;
A
#
# COMPACT_ATOMS: atom_id res chain seq x y z
N MET A 1 1.27 -29.15 -10.76
CA MET A 1 2.34 -28.19 -10.47
C MET A 1 2.99 -27.83 -11.80
N VAL A 2 3.17 -26.53 -12.07
CA VAL A 2 3.83 -25.98 -13.26
C VAL A 2 5.08 -25.27 -12.79
N VAL A 3 6.23 -25.56 -13.42
CA VAL A 3 7.54 -25.00 -13.09
C VAL A 3 8.18 -24.38 -14.34
N PRO A 4 9.10 -23.41 -14.21
CA PRO A 4 9.79 -22.85 -15.37
C PRO A 4 10.65 -23.92 -16.05
N ALA A 5 10.66 -23.95 -17.38
CA ALA A 5 11.51 -24.88 -18.16
C ALA A 5 12.94 -24.33 -18.38
N ILE A 6 13.14 -23.03 -18.16
CA ILE A 6 14.41 -22.33 -18.31
C ILE A 6 14.59 -21.41 -17.10
N SER A 7 15.81 -21.38 -16.56
CA SER A 7 16.17 -20.47 -15.47
C SER A 7 16.67 -19.16 -16.06
N ASN A 8 15.88 -18.09 -15.89
CA ASN A 8 16.32 -16.73 -16.20
C ASN A 8 15.56 -15.70 -15.36
N PRO A 9 15.71 -15.75 -14.02
CA PRO A 9 14.96 -14.89 -13.09
C PRO A 9 15.38 -13.42 -13.15
N ASN A 10 16.66 -13.14 -13.42
CA ASN A 10 17.21 -11.78 -13.38
C ASN A 10 18.01 -11.33 -14.63
N PRO A 11 17.39 -11.30 -15.84
CA PRO A 11 18.09 -10.90 -17.05
C PRO A 11 18.20 -9.39 -17.25
N CYS A 12 17.45 -8.58 -16.50
CA CYS A 12 17.46 -7.12 -16.62
C CYS A 12 16.98 -6.41 -15.35
N THR A 13 17.17 -5.09 -15.31
CA THR A 13 16.63 -4.20 -14.27
C THR A 13 15.35 -3.50 -14.75
N GLY A 14 14.43 -3.20 -13.84
CA GLY A 14 13.28 -2.31 -14.08
C GLY A 14 12.16 -2.80 -15.01
N SER A 15 12.22 -4.02 -15.55
CA SER A 15 11.17 -4.59 -16.42
C SER A 15 10.84 -6.03 -16.04
N SER A 16 9.57 -6.43 -16.12
CA SER A 16 9.18 -7.82 -15.92
C SER A 16 9.41 -8.70 -17.15
N LEU A 17 9.37 -8.19 -18.38
CA LEU A 17 9.59 -9.01 -19.59
C LEU A 17 11.01 -9.00 -20.13
N CYS A 18 11.82 -7.97 -19.83
CA CYS A 18 13.23 -7.90 -20.26
C CYS A 18 13.43 -8.14 -21.77
N GLY A 19 12.62 -7.49 -22.62
CA GLY A 19 12.67 -7.71 -24.08
C GLY A 19 12.35 -9.16 -24.50
N GLY A 20 11.63 -9.90 -23.66
CA GLY A 20 11.30 -11.31 -23.87
C GLY A 20 12.30 -12.30 -23.27
N ALA A 21 13.41 -11.82 -22.68
CA ALA A 21 14.42 -12.71 -22.10
C ALA A 21 13.98 -13.33 -20.76
N ALA A 22 13.04 -12.72 -20.05
CA ALA A 22 12.58 -13.16 -18.73
C ALA A 22 11.95 -14.57 -18.76
N SER A 23 12.25 -15.38 -17.73
CA SER A 23 11.49 -16.61 -17.48
C SER A 23 10.11 -16.27 -16.91
N ASN A 24 9.06 -16.69 -17.61
CA ASN A 24 7.66 -16.53 -17.21
C ASN A 24 7.02 -17.91 -17.12
N ILE A 25 6.28 -18.21 -16.06
CA ILE A 25 5.55 -19.49 -15.99
C ILE A 25 4.32 -19.44 -16.91
N ILE A 26 3.55 -18.35 -16.86
CA ILE A 26 2.42 -18.09 -17.77
C ILE A 26 2.49 -16.64 -18.28
N LEU A 27 2.49 -16.51 -19.61
CA LEU A 27 2.38 -15.22 -20.31
C LEU A 27 1.03 -15.13 -21.03
N VAL A 28 0.19 -14.18 -20.62
CA VAL A 28 -1.15 -13.95 -21.18
C VAL A 28 -1.06 -12.96 -22.35
N GLN A 29 -1.65 -13.34 -23.49
CA GLN A 29 -1.65 -12.55 -24.73
C GLN A 29 -3.02 -12.52 -25.43
N ALA A 30 -4.10 -12.73 -24.68
CA ALA A 30 -5.46 -12.74 -25.21
C ALA A 30 -6.46 -12.24 -24.16
N ASP A 31 -7.60 -11.75 -24.62
CA ASP A 31 -8.75 -11.44 -23.77
C ASP A 31 -9.46 -12.72 -23.30
N ASN A 32 -10.27 -12.60 -22.24
CA ASN A 32 -11.16 -13.64 -21.73
C ASN A 32 -10.43 -14.92 -21.31
N VAL A 33 -9.22 -14.76 -20.77
CA VAL A 33 -8.42 -15.86 -20.26
C VAL A 33 -8.83 -16.16 -18.81
N THR A 34 -9.05 -17.44 -18.51
CA THR A 34 -9.26 -17.92 -17.15
C THR A 34 -8.15 -18.91 -16.78
N ILE A 35 -7.47 -18.66 -15.67
CA ILE A 35 -6.48 -19.54 -15.08
C ILE A 35 -6.99 -19.93 -13.69
N ASN A 36 -7.24 -21.21 -13.46
CA ASN A 36 -7.75 -21.67 -12.16
C ASN A 36 -7.17 -23.00 -11.70
N ARG A 37 -7.09 -23.19 -10.38
CA ARG A 37 -6.77 -24.47 -9.72
C ARG A 37 -5.43 -25.06 -10.15
N LEU A 38 -4.39 -24.20 -10.15
CA LEU A 38 -3.02 -24.57 -10.46
C LEU A 38 -2.09 -24.22 -9.30
N VAL A 39 -0.97 -24.95 -9.23
CA VAL A 39 0.18 -24.57 -8.41
C VAL A 39 1.32 -24.23 -9.38
N LEU A 40 1.78 -23.00 -9.34
CA LEU A 40 2.92 -22.47 -10.08
C LEU A 40 4.06 -22.27 -9.08
N ASP A 41 5.17 -22.94 -9.32
CA ASP A 41 6.35 -22.90 -8.47
C ASP A 41 7.53 -22.41 -9.31
N GLY A 42 8.10 -21.28 -8.93
CA GLY A 42 9.25 -20.70 -9.62
C GLY A 42 10.58 -21.34 -9.25
N ASP A 43 10.62 -22.28 -8.31
CA ASP A 43 11.78 -23.14 -8.02
C ASP A 43 11.61 -24.47 -8.76
N ASN A 44 12.46 -24.70 -9.76
CA ASN A 44 12.52 -25.97 -10.46
C ASN A 44 13.72 -26.77 -9.95
N PRO A 45 13.53 -27.93 -9.27
CA PRO A 45 14.62 -28.75 -8.75
C PRO A 45 15.62 -29.28 -9.80
N GLY A 46 15.25 -29.23 -11.09
CA GLY A 46 16.11 -29.60 -12.21
C GLY A 46 16.92 -28.44 -12.79
N LEU A 47 16.71 -27.22 -12.31
CA LEU A 47 17.40 -26.01 -12.71
C LEU A 47 18.20 -25.43 -11.53
N THR A 48 19.06 -24.48 -11.84
CA THR A 48 19.78 -23.71 -10.82
C THR A 48 20.02 -22.31 -11.35
N SER A 49 19.45 -21.30 -10.70
CA SER A 49 19.72 -19.90 -10.97
C SER A 49 20.86 -19.34 -10.13
N GLY A 50 21.08 -19.92 -8.94
CA GLY A 50 22.01 -19.42 -7.94
C GLY A 50 21.45 -18.24 -7.13
N ILE A 51 20.18 -17.88 -7.33
CA ILE A 51 19.49 -16.81 -6.60
C ILE A 51 18.57 -17.44 -5.56
N SER A 52 19.09 -17.60 -4.34
CA SER A 52 18.29 -18.14 -3.24
C SER A 52 17.60 -17.06 -2.42
N ARG A 53 16.28 -17.21 -2.22
CA ARG A 53 15.42 -16.34 -1.39
C ARG A 53 14.32 -17.16 -0.73
N GLY A 54 14.00 -16.85 0.52
CA GLY A 54 12.95 -17.56 1.26
C GLY A 54 13.16 -19.07 1.37
N GLY A 55 14.40 -19.56 1.21
CA GLY A 55 14.72 -20.99 1.21
C GLY A 55 14.54 -21.72 -0.13
N ALA A 56 14.22 -21.01 -1.22
CA ALA A 56 14.08 -21.56 -2.57
C ALA A 56 15.15 -21.01 -3.52
N ASP A 57 15.49 -21.74 -4.59
CA ASP A 57 16.30 -21.23 -5.72
C ASP A 57 15.36 -20.71 -6.81
N LEU A 58 15.34 -19.39 -7.01
CA LEU A 58 14.32 -18.77 -7.85
C LEU A 58 14.71 -18.87 -9.33
N ASP A 59 14.00 -19.67 -10.14
CA ASP A 59 14.24 -19.81 -11.58
C ASP A 59 13.31 -18.94 -12.44
N ALA A 60 12.10 -18.65 -11.93
CA ALA A 60 11.09 -17.84 -12.61
C ALA A 60 11.24 -16.35 -12.26
N ARG A 61 11.30 -15.48 -13.29
CA ARG A 61 11.15 -14.04 -13.08
C ARG A 61 9.74 -13.70 -12.66
N ASN A 62 8.76 -14.26 -13.35
CA ASN A 62 7.35 -13.98 -13.12
C ASN A 62 6.49 -15.25 -13.12
N GLY A 63 5.42 -15.22 -12.32
CA GLY A 63 4.39 -16.25 -12.29
C GLY A 63 3.43 -16.10 -13.47
N ILE A 64 2.32 -15.38 -13.25
CA ILE A 64 1.27 -15.12 -14.26
C ILE A 64 1.29 -13.64 -14.61
N ILE A 65 1.64 -13.29 -15.85
CA ILE A 65 1.65 -11.89 -16.27
C ILE A 65 1.01 -11.69 -17.64
N THR A 66 0.42 -10.52 -17.88
CA THR A 66 0.06 -10.06 -19.22
C THR A 66 1.27 -9.58 -20.00
N ASN A 67 1.23 -9.72 -21.33
CA ASN A 67 2.31 -9.28 -22.19
C ASN A 67 2.27 -7.77 -22.49
N HIS A 68 2.83 -6.96 -21.60
CA HIS A 68 2.96 -5.50 -21.81
C HIS A 68 3.88 -5.11 -22.98
N ALA A 69 4.73 -6.00 -23.50
CA ALA A 69 5.57 -5.67 -24.66
C ALA A 69 4.74 -5.48 -25.94
N LEU A 70 3.48 -5.92 -25.95
CA LEU A 70 2.55 -5.69 -27.05
C LEU A 70 1.82 -4.33 -26.97
N ASN A 71 1.97 -3.58 -25.87
CA ASN A 71 1.30 -2.28 -25.65
C ASN A 71 -0.20 -2.32 -25.97
N THR A 72 -0.87 -3.40 -25.56
CA THR A 72 -2.31 -3.60 -25.75
C THR A 72 -2.94 -4.04 -24.44
N PRO A 73 -4.14 -3.53 -24.09
CA PRO A 73 -4.89 -4.04 -22.96
C PRO A 73 -5.36 -5.47 -23.26
N PHE A 74 -5.32 -6.33 -22.24
CA PHE A 74 -5.98 -7.63 -22.25
C PHE A 74 -7.10 -7.63 -21.21
N ASN A 75 -8.33 -7.84 -21.68
CA ASN A 75 -9.52 -7.72 -20.86
C ASN A 75 -10.02 -9.07 -20.36
N ASN A 76 -10.70 -9.02 -19.21
CA ASN A 76 -11.36 -10.15 -18.58
C ASN A 76 -10.39 -11.29 -18.23
N LEU A 77 -9.18 -10.95 -17.78
CA LEU A 77 -8.27 -11.94 -17.20
C LEU A 77 -8.78 -12.34 -15.81
N THR A 78 -9.16 -13.61 -15.65
CA THR A 78 -9.52 -14.17 -14.35
C THR A 78 -8.43 -15.13 -13.86
N VAL A 79 -7.92 -14.89 -12.65
CA VAL A 79 -6.98 -15.77 -11.98
C VAL A 79 -7.56 -16.12 -10.62
N SER A 80 -7.87 -17.41 -10.41
CA SER A 80 -8.49 -17.82 -9.16
C SER A 80 -8.13 -19.20 -8.65
N ASN A 81 -8.14 -19.38 -7.34
CA ASN A 81 -7.81 -20.66 -6.70
C ASN A 81 -6.43 -21.18 -7.17
N VAL A 82 -5.47 -20.28 -7.39
CA VAL A 82 -4.09 -20.66 -7.74
C VAL A 82 -3.13 -20.42 -6.58
N THR A 83 -2.12 -21.26 -6.48
CA THR A 83 -0.93 -20.99 -5.66
C THR A 83 0.20 -20.55 -6.59
N VAL A 84 0.76 -19.37 -6.37
CA VAL A 84 1.96 -18.89 -7.06
C VAL A 84 3.06 -18.69 -6.02
N LYS A 85 4.20 -19.35 -6.17
CA LYS A 85 5.27 -19.24 -5.17
C LYS A 85 6.67 -19.26 -5.75
N ASN A 86 7.63 -18.78 -4.96
CA ASN A 86 9.07 -18.77 -5.27
C ASN A 86 9.35 -17.99 -6.57
N ILE A 87 8.91 -16.74 -6.62
CA ILE A 87 9.02 -15.89 -7.82
C ILE A 87 10.01 -14.75 -7.57
N TYR A 88 10.82 -14.42 -8.58
CA TYR A 88 11.81 -13.36 -8.44
C TYR A 88 11.18 -11.95 -8.42
N LEU A 89 10.21 -11.62 -9.29
CA LEU A 89 9.75 -10.23 -9.47
C LEU A 89 8.23 -10.00 -9.45
N ARG A 90 7.42 -10.75 -10.21
CA ARG A 90 5.94 -10.54 -10.26
C ARG A 90 5.20 -11.85 -10.05
N GLY A 91 4.40 -11.96 -8.99
CA GLY A 91 3.57 -13.14 -8.76
C GLY A 91 2.42 -13.24 -9.78
N ILE A 92 1.45 -12.34 -9.65
CA ILE A 92 0.30 -12.19 -10.57
C ILE A 92 0.26 -10.73 -11.03
N TYR A 93 0.20 -10.47 -12.35
CA TYR A 93 0.29 -9.11 -12.90
C TYR A 93 -0.63 -8.90 -14.10
N ALA A 94 -1.56 -7.94 -13.99
CA ALA A 94 -2.27 -7.35 -15.13
C ALA A 94 -1.69 -5.97 -15.46
N SER A 95 -1.46 -5.70 -16.73
CA SER A 95 -0.77 -4.51 -17.20
C SER A 95 -1.49 -3.86 -18.37
N SER A 96 -1.04 -2.65 -18.73
CA SER A 96 -1.36 -1.99 -20.00
C SER A 96 -2.85 -1.67 -20.16
N GLY A 97 -3.55 -1.37 -19.04
CA GLY A 97 -4.91 -0.85 -19.07
C GLY A 97 -6.03 -1.89 -19.22
N GLY A 98 -5.73 -3.18 -19.09
CA GLY A 98 -6.72 -4.26 -19.18
C GLY A 98 -7.63 -4.39 -17.95
N THR A 99 -8.66 -5.25 -18.06
CA THR A 99 -9.52 -5.62 -16.93
C THR A 99 -9.18 -6.99 -16.36
N PHE A 100 -9.29 -7.13 -15.04
CA PHE A 100 -8.93 -8.36 -14.34
C PHE A 100 -9.82 -8.68 -13.13
N ASN A 101 -9.80 -9.94 -12.74
CA ASN A 101 -10.38 -10.45 -11.49
C ASN A 101 -9.44 -11.48 -10.87
N PHE A 102 -8.72 -11.09 -9.83
CA PHE A 102 -7.76 -11.92 -9.11
C PHE A 102 -8.34 -12.27 -7.75
N HIS A 103 -8.77 -13.52 -7.55
CA HIS A 103 -9.43 -13.89 -6.30
C HIS A 103 -9.16 -15.31 -5.81
N ASP A 104 -9.22 -15.51 -4.49
CA ASP A 104 -8.99 -16.80 -3.84
C ASP A 104 -7.61 -17.41 -4.17
N ASN A 105 -6.57 -16.59 -4.30
CA ASN A 105 -5.22 -17.06 -4.64
C ASN A 105 -4.29 -17.02 -3.43
N THR A 106 -3.32 -17.93 -3.39
CA THR A 106 -2.19 -17.87 -2.47
C THR A 106 -0.94 -17.46 -3.23
N VAL A 107 -0.33 -16.33 -2.87
CA VAL A 107 0.93 -15.85 -3.46
C VAL A 107 1.98 -15.76 -2.37
N MET A 108 3.12 -16.46 -2.52
CA MET A 108 4.15 -16.45 -1.47
C MET A 108 5.57 -16.40 -2.00
N ASN A 109 6.48 -15.82 -1.22
CA ASN A 109 7.91 -15.74 -1.54
C ASN A 109 8.16 -15.04 -2.90
N VAL A 110 7.77 -13.77 -2.99
CA VAL A 110 7.99 -12.89 -4.15
C VAL A 110 8.94 -11.75 -3.75
N GLN A 111 10.22 -12.09 -3.64
CA GLN A 111 11.23 -11.26 -2.95
C GLN A 111 12.63 -11.37 -3.58
N GLY A 112 12.71 -11.55 -4.90
CA GLY A 112 13.99 -11.60 -5.61
C GLY A 112 14.71 -10.25 -5.68
N ASP A 113 13.93 -9.17 -5.73
CA ASP A 113 14.37 -7.78 -5.91
C ASP A 113 13.61 -6.81 -5.00
N SER A 114 14.14 -5.60 -4.78
CA SER A 114 13.44 -4.55 -4.03
C SER A 114 12.14 -4.10 -4.69
N SER A 115 12.01 -4.25 -6.00
CA SER A 115 10.79 -3.94 -6.74
C SER A 115 9.86 -5.14 -6.91
N SER A 116 10.00 -6.21 -6.11
CA SER A 116 9.17 -7.42 -6.24
C SER A 116 7.76 -7.21 -5.73
N ILE A 117 6.75 -7.64 -6.50
CA ILE A 117 5.33 -7.44 -6.17
C ILE A 117 4.58 -8.77 -6.26
N GLY A 118 3.83 -9.12 -5.21
CA GLY A 118 3.00 -10.32 -5.15
C GLY A 118 1.88 -10.29 -6.19
N ILE A 119 0.94 -9.37 -6.04
CA ILE A 119 -0.18 -9.14 -6.97
C ILE A 119 -0.16 -7.68 -7.42
N PHE A 120 -0.13 -7.45 -8.73
CA PHE A 120 0.07 -6.11 -9.29
C PHE A 120 -0.93 -5.77 -10.40
N ASN A 121 -1.33 -4.51 -10.44
CA ASN A 121 -2.00 -3.88 -11.58
C ASN A 121 -1.21 -2.67 -12.08
N PHE A 122 -1.12 -2.50 -13.40
CA PHE A 122 -0.63 -1.28 -14.03
C PHE A 122 -1.62 -0.78 -15.07
N GLU A 123 -2.09 0.47 -14.89
CA GLU A 123 -3.05 1.20 -15.76
C GLU A 123 -4.48 0.63 -15.81
N GLY A 124 -4.69 -0.59 -15.35
CA GLY A 124 -5.96 -1.31 -15.47
C GLY A 124 -6.99 -0.98 -14.40
N ALA A 125 -8.11 -1.69 -14.49
CA ALA A 125 -9.22 -1.68 -13.54
C ALA A 125 -9.66 -3.13 -13.25
N GLY A 126 -10.12 -3.40 -12.04
CA GLY A 126 -10.45 -4.78 -11.67
C GLY A 126 -10.64 -5.00 -10.19
N VAL A 127 -10.60 -6.27 -9.80
CA VAL A 127 -10.77 -6.71 -8.42
C VAL A 127 -9.60 -7.61 -8.01
N MET A 128 -9.03 -7.35 -6.84
CA MET A 128 -8.10 -8.21 -6.12
C MET A 128 -8.77 -8.58 -4.80
N ALA A 129 -9.35 -9.78 -4.69
CA ALA A 129 -10.15 -10.14 -3.52
C ALA A 129 -9.87 -11.50 -2.92
N HIS A 130 -9.92 -11.64 -1.59
CA HIS A 130 -9.74 -12.94 -0.91
C HIS A 130 -8.42 -13.62 -1.26
N ASN A 131 -7.36 -12.86 -1.53
CA ASN A 131 -6.03 -13.43 -1.77
C ASN A 131 -5.25 -13.48 -0.45
N GLU A 132 -4.45 -14.52 -0.28
CA GLU A 132 -3.46 -14.65 0.78
C GLU A 132 -2.07 -14.36 0.19
N VAL A 133 -1.41 -13.30 0.65
CA VAL A 133 -0.07 -12.91 0.16
C VAL A 133 0.94 -12.87 1.30
N SER A 134 2.05 -13.59 1.15
CA SER A 134 3.11 -13.59 2.18
C SER A 134 4.53 -13.57 1.65
N TYR A 135 5.46 -13.04 2.46
CA TYR A 135 6.88 -12.97 2.10
C TYR A 135 7.13 -12.30 0.76
N ALA A 136 6.47 -11.16 0.53
CA ALA A 136 6.69 -10.30 -0.62
C ALA A 136 7.40 -9.01 -0.18
N ASN A 137 8.16 -8.38 -1.09
CA ASN A 137 8.61 -7.01 -0.81
C ASN A 137 7.39 -6.09 -0.77
N ASP A 138 6.62 -6.06 -1.86
CA ASP A 138 5.31 -5.43 -1.92
C ASP A 138 4.23 -6.49 -2.19
N ALA A 139 3.21 -6.58 -1.34
CA ALA A 139 2.26 -7.70 -1.42
C ALA A 139 1.19 -7.48 -2.49
N ILE A 140 0.38 -6.42 -2.38
CA ILE A 140 -0.72 -6.16 -3.29
C ILE A 140 -0.76 -4.68 -3.64
N SER A 141 -0.60 -4.35 -4.91
CA SER A 141 -0.59 -2.96 -5.33
C SER A 141 -1.19 -2.69 -6.71
N SER A 142 -1.59 -1.44 -6.92
CA SER A 142 -1.96 -0.91 -8.24
C SER A 142 -1.19 0.37 -8.49
N ASN A 143 -0.80 0.59 -9.74
CA ASN A 143 -0.21 1.85 -10.18
C ASN A 143 -0.93 2.36 -11.43
N TRP A 144 -1.25 3.65 -11.46
CA TRP A 144 -2.01 4.31 -12.52
C TRP A 144 -3.40 3.72 -12.76
N SER A 145 -4.05 3.17 -11.72
CA SER A 145 -5.35 2.52 -11.82
C SER A 145 -6.44 3.42 -12.39
N THR A 146 -7.41 2.78 -13.03
CA THR A 146 -8.66 3.42 -13.49
C THR A 146 -9.89 2.91 -12.73
N GLY A 147 -9.68 2.26 -11.58
CA GLY A 147 -10.72 1.71 -10.71
C GLY A 147 -10.41 0.28 -10.29
N VAL A 148 -9.70 0.12 -9.17
CA VAL A 148 -9.37 -1.17 -8.57
C VAL A 148 -10.03 -1.31 -7.20
N LYS A 149 -10.56 -2.51 -6.93
CA LYS A 149 -11.04 -2.88 -5.60
C LYS A 149 -10.11 -3.93 -4.99
N PHE A 150 -9.59 -3.63 -3.81
CA PHE A 150 -8.80 -4.53 -2.98
C PHE A 150 -9.66 -4.96 -1.81
N LEU A 151 -10.24 -6.17 -1.89
CA LEU A 151 -11.31 -6.60 -0.98
C LEU A 151 -10.89 -7.83 -0.19
N ASP A 152 -10.96 -7.77 1.13
CA ASP A 152 -10.90 -8.96 1.98
C ASP A 152 -9.64 -9.81 1.76
N ASN A 153 -8.48 -9.19 1.47
CA ASN A 153 -7.21 -9.89 1.31
C ASN A 153 -6.49 -10.06 2.66
N GLU A 154 -5.75 -11.15 2.80
CA GLU A 154 -4.86 -11.40 3.94
C GLU A 154 -3.41 -11.21 3.50
N VAL A 155 -2.67 -10.35 4.20
CA VAL A 155 -1.24 -10.13 3.95
C VAL A 155 -0.43 -10.39 5.21
N THR A 156 0.62 -11.22 5.10
CA THR A 156 1.56 -11.41 6.21
C THR A 156 3.03 -11.37 5.81
N HIS A 157 3.91 -10.98 6.73
CA HIS A 157 5.36 -11.05 6.53
C HIS A 157 5.85 -10.37 5.25
N SER A 158 5.26 -9.24 4.87
CA SER A 158 5.61 -8.48 3.66
C SER A 158 6.12 -7.07 4.01
N GLY A 159 6.86 -6.45 3.10
CA GLY A 159 7.37 -5.08 3.27
C GLY A 159 6.28 -4.02 3.13
N SER A 160 5.30 -4.24 2.27
CA SER A 160 4.02 -3.52 2.27
C SER A 160 2.84 -4.47 2.22
N GLY A 161 1.72 -4.04 2.79
CA GLY A 161 0.43 -4.71 2.73
C GLY A 161 -0.30 -4.42 1.42
N VAL A 162 -1.19 -3.43 1.43
CA VAL A 162 -2.00 -3.04 0.27
C VAL A 162 -1.79 -1.58 -0.07
N HIS A 163 -1.55 -1.23 -1.32
CA HIS A 163 -1.49 0.17 -1.69
C HIS A 163 -1.95 0.49 -3.11
N THR A 164 -2.24 1.76 -3.33
CA THR A 164 -2.50 2.30 -4.66
C THR A 164 -1.69 3.55 -4.94
N ASP A 165 -1.14 3.60 -6.15
CA ASP A 165 -0.27 4.66 -6.64
C ASP A 165 -0.91 5.31 -7.87
N ASN A 166 -0.88 6.64 -7.94
CA ASN A 166 -1.34 7.41 -9.12
C ASN A 166 -2.78 7.09 -9.56
N ALA A 167 -3.65 6.70 -8.62
CA ALA A 167 -5.03 6.29 -8.91
C ALA A 167 -5.80 7.40 -9.63
N GLY A 168 -6.43 7.06 -10.76
CA GLY A 168 -7.29 7.95 -11.53
C GLY A 168 -6.60 8.92 -12.47
N ALA A 169 -5.27 8.86 -12.65
CA ALA A 169 -4.58 9.80 -13.54
C ALA A 169 -5.02 9.67 -15.01
N TYR A 170 -5.47 8.48 -15.41
CA TYR A 170 -6.08 8.21 -16.72
C TYR A 170 -7.62 8.24 -16.69
N GLY A 171 -8.21 8.84 -15.66
CA GLY A 171 -9.65 8.83 -15.39
C GLY A 171 -10.12 7.53 -14.72
N GLY A 172 -11.42 7.26 -14.81
CA GLY A 172 -12.04 6.08 -14.20
C GLY A 172 -12.74 6.37 -12.88
N THR A 173 -12.79 5.37 -12.00
CA THR A 173 -13.37 5.49 -10.66
C THR A 173 -12.28 5.46 -9.60
N ALA A 174 -12.57 6.00 -8.42
CA ALA A 174 -11.70 5.88 -7.28
C ALA A 174 -11.48 4.42 -6.89
N ASP A 175 -10.26 4.13 -6.44
CA ASP A 175 -9.92 2.83 -5.88
C ASP A 175 -10.54 2.65 -4.49
N LEU A 176 -10.83 1.41 -4.15
CA LEU A 176 -11.40 1.00 -2.87
C LEU A 176 -10.50 -0.05 -2.24
N ILE A 177 -10.01 0.20 -1.03
CA ILE A 177 -9.26 -0.74 -0.21
C ILE A 177 -10.13 -1.06 1.01
N GLN A 178 -10.73 -2.25 1.04
CA GLN A 178 -11.73 -2.59 2.05
C GLN A 178 -11.58 -4.01 2.61
N GLY A 179 -11.80 -4.17 3.92
CA GLY A 179 -11.89 -5.49 4.55
C GLY A 179 -10.57 -6.24 4.65
N ASN A 180 -9.43 -5.62 4.33
CA ASN A 180 -8.15 -6.32 4.27
C ASN A 180 -7.56 -6.52 5.68
N GLU A 181 -6.90 -7.65 5.88
CA GLU A 181 -6.18 -8.01 7.09
C GLU A 181 -4.67 -8.03 6.82
N ILE A 182 -3.92 -7.13 7.45
CA ILE A 182 -2.47 -7.01 7.29
C ILE A 182 -1.79 -7.26 8.64
N LYS A 183 -0.97 -8.33 8.73
CA LYS A 183 -0.35 -8.75 9.99
C LYS A 183 1.12 -9.08 9.85
N HIS A 184 1.89 -8.86 10.91
CA HIS A 184 3.30 -9.26 10.98
C HIS A 184 4.13 -8.74 9.80
N CYS A 185 4.02 -7.44 9.49
CA CYS A 185 4.86 -6.81 8.48
C CYS A 185 6.36 -7.08 8.74
N MET A 186 7.18 -7.05 7.69
CA MET A 186 8.63 -7.03 7.85
C MET A 186 9.06 -5.77 8.64
N THR A 187 10.29 -5.76 9.16
CA THR A 187 10.86 -4.53 9.75
C THR A 187 10.74 -3.38 8.76
N ASP A 188 10.33 -2.21 9.25
CA ASP A 188 10.05 -0.99 8.47
C ASP A 188 8.84 -1.10 7.53
N GLY A 189 8.05 -2.17 7.64
CA GLY A 189 6.96 -2.43 6.72
C GLY A 189 5.73 -1.53 6.92
N TYR A 190 5.05 -1.28 5.82
CA TYR A 190 3.83 -0.46 5.73
C TYR A 190 2.59 -1.35 5.66
N GLY A 191 1.53 -0.99 6.40
CA GLY A 191 0.24 -1.67 6.34
C GLY A 191 -0.50 -1.34 5.05
N ILE A 192 -1.16 -0.18 5.02
CA ILE A 192 -1.84 0.33 3.83
C ILE A 192 -1.36 1.74 3.51
N PHE A 193 -1.17 2.05 2.23
CA PHE A 193 -0.91 3.43 1.83
C PHE A 193 -1.55 3.86 0.51
N VAL A 194 -1.71 5.16 0.36
CA VAL A 194 -2.18 5.82 -0.86
C VAL A 194 -1.13 6.83 -1.29
N PHE A 195 -0.69 6.73 -2.54
CA PHE A 195 0.41 7.54 -3.09
C PHE A 195 -0.03 8.29 -4.35
N ALA A 196 0.19 9.61 -4.40
CA ALA A 196 -0.06 10.43 -5.60
C ALA A 196 -1.44 10.30 -6.26
N PRO A 197 -2.57 10.18 -5.52
CA PRO A 197 -3.87 9.99 -6.15
C PRO A 197 -4.32 11.22 -6.95
N TYR A 198 -4.96 10.99 -8.08
CA TYR A 198 -5.63 12.01 -8.91
C TYR A 198 -7.14 12.04 -8.68
N ILE A 199 -7.69 10.95 -8.16
CA ILE A 199 -9.06 10.82 -7.66
C ILE A 199 -9.01 10.23 -6.26
N ALA A 200 -9.93 10.63 -5.37
CA ALA A 200 -9.88 10.29 -3.95
C ALA A 200 -10.19 8.81 -3.68
N PRO A 201 -9.22 7.97 -3.30
CA PRO A 201 -9.47 6.59 -2.90
C PRO A 201 -10.16 6.52 -1.54
N THR A 202 -10.81 5.38 -1.29
CA THR A 202 -11.40 5.06 0.01
C THR A 202 -10.69 3.86 0.62
N VAL A 203 -10.27 4.00 1.87
CA VAL A 203 -9.63 2.97 2.69
C VAL A 203 -10.54 2.70 3.89
N ASP A 204 -11.25 1.59 3.86
CA ASP A 204 -12.39 1.34 4.74
C ASP A 204 -12.30 -0.02 5.43
N ASP A 205 -12.61 -0.08 6.73
CA ASP A 205 -12.80 -1.36 7.44
C ASP A 205 -11.64 -2.36 7.29
N ASN A 206 -10.39 -1.88 7.39
CA ASN A 206 -9.20 -2.74 7.34
C ASN A 206 -8.63 -2.99 8.75
N GLU A 207 -8.07 -4.17 8.98
CA GLU A 207 -7.37 -4.55 10.22
C GLU A 207 -5.86 -4.62 9.96
N ILE A 208 -5.08 -3.82 10.68
CA ILE A 208 -3.62 -3.72 10.52
C ILE A 208 -2.94 -3.94 11.88
N GLU A 209 -2.11 -4.96 12.01
CA GLU A 209 -1.32 -5.25 13.21
C GLU A 209 0.17 -5.50 12.90
N GLY A 210 1.05 -4.85 13.66
CA GLY A 210 2.48 -5.17 13.64
C GLY A 210 3.24 -4.60 12.44
N CYS A 211 2.80 -3.47 11.90
CA CYS A 211 3.50 -2.72 10.85
C CYS A 211 4.16 -1.46 11.42
N ALA A 212 5.34 -1.12 10.90
CA ALA A 212 6.09 0.05 11.35
C ALA A 212 5.32 1.34 11.06
N VAL A 213 4.64 1.38 9.92
CA VAL A 213 3.64 2.38 9.56
C VAL A 213 2.32 1.67 9.30
N GLY A 214 1.27 2.02 10.04
CA GLY A 214 -0.05 1.40 9.89
C GLY A 214 -0.77 1.85 8.60
N LEU A 215 -1.16 3.12 8.56
CA LEU A 215 -1.76 3.78 7.41
C LEU A 215 -0.84 4.91 6.93
N ALA A 216 -0.76 5.13 5.61
CA ALA A 216 -0.09 6.31 5.08
C ALA A 216 -0.81 6.96 3.91
N ALA A 217 -0.64 8.28 3.82
CA ALA A 217 -1.06 9.09 2.68
C ALA A 217 0.09 10.00 2.29
N PHE A 218 0.49 9.89 1.03
CA PHE A 218 1.49 10.76 0.42
C PHE A 218 0.80 11.77 -0.49
N GLY A 219 1.54 12.81 -0.89
CA GLY A 219 1.06 13.91 -1.73
C GLY A 219 0.13 13.50 -2.87
N GLN A 220 -0.72 14.40 -3.36
CA GLN A 220 -1.63 14.14 -4.47
C GLN A 220 -0.92 14.13 -5.84
N GLY A 221 -1.63 13.68 -6.87
CA GLY A 221 -1.13 13.63 -8.24
C GLY A 221 -0.55 14.97 -8.72
N LEU A 222 0.54 14.90 -9.48
CA LEU A 222 1.22 16.09 -10.00
C LEU A 222 0.26 16.94 -10.86
N LEU A 223 0.41 18.26 -10.78
CA LEU A 223 -0.40 19.26 -11.51
C LEU A 223 -1.87 19.36 -11.07
N MET A 224 -2.28 18.64 -10.03
CA MET A 224 -3.58 18.84 -9.40
C MET A 224 -3.63 20.19 -8.69
N THR A 225 -4.64 20.99 -9.01
CA THR A 225 -4.87 22.32 -8.40
C THR A 225 -6.02 22.33 -7.40
N SER A 226 -6.78 21.23 -7.33
CA SER A 226 -7.86 21.03 -6.35
C SER A 226 -7.48 19.87 -5.43
N PRO A 227 -7.75 19.96 -4.12
CA PRO A 227 -7.44 18.89 -3.18
C PRO A 227 -8.11 17.57 -3.55
N VAL A 228 -7.33 16.48 -3.52
CA VAL A 228 -7.84 15.12 -3.57
C VAL A 228 -7.88 14.58 -2.13
N THR A 229 -9.06 14.57 -1.51
CA THR A 229 -9.19 14.16 -0.10
C THR A 229 -9.41 12.65 0.04
N ILE A 230 -8.35 11.93 0.41
CA ILE A 230 -8.38 10.48 0.67
C ILE A 230 -9.23 10.22 1.91
N GLN A 231 -10.10 9.20 1.85
CA GLN A 231 -10.95 8.82 2.98
C GLN A 231 -10.41 7.58 3.66
N PHE A 232 -10.19 7.66 4.98
CA PHE A 232 -9.84 6.55 5.85
C PHE A 232 -10.97 6.37 6.87
N THR A 233 -11.76 5.31 6.73
CA THR A 233 -12.95 5.06 7.54
C THR A 233 -12.89 3.71 8.24
N ASP A 234 -13.31 3.67 9.51
CA ASP A 234 -13.53 2.42 10.25
C ASP A 234 -12.33 1.43 10.30
N ASN A 235 -11.10 1.89 10.07
CA ASN A 235 -9.91 1.03 10.11
C ASN A 235 -9.44 0.80 11.56
N ALA A 236 -8.95 -0.40 11.86
CA ALA A 236 -8.33 -0.75 13.13
C ALA A 236 -6.82 -0.95 12.95
N VAL A 237 -6.02 -0.11 13.61
CA VAL A 237 -4.56 -0.02 13.42
C VAL A 237 -3.85 -0.19 14.76
N ASN A 238 -3.02 -1.22 14.87
CA ASN A 238 -2.40 -1.64 16.13
C ASN A 238 -0.89 -1.85 15.99
N GLY A 239 -0.10 -1.01 16.67
CA GLY A 239 1.37 -1.06 16.60
C GLY A 239 2.01 -2.19 17.40
N LYS A 240 1.19 -3.07 18.00
CA LYS A 240 1.68 -4.23 18.75
C LYS A 240 2.56 -5.10 17.86
N HIS A 241 3.74 -5.47 18.37
CA HIS A 241 4.74 -6.29 17.66
C HIS A 241 5.37 -5.64 16.41
N ALA A 242 5.08 -4.38 16.10
CA ALA A 242 5.71 -3.67 15.00
C ALA A 242 7.22 -3.51 15.23
N LEU A 243 8.00 -3.72 14.18
CA LEU A 243 9.46 -3.58 14.18
C LEU A 243 9.85 -2.44 13.24
N THR A 244 10.71 -1.55 13.73
CA THR A 244 11.23 -0.42 12.95
C THR A 244 12.73 -0.23 13.25
N SER A 245 13.48 0.17 12.23
CA SER A 245 14.85 0.65 12.33
C SER A 245 14.91 2.16 12.57
N ASP A 246 13.80 2.89 12.41
CA ASP A 246 13.72 4.32 12.71
C ASP A 246 13.83 4.56 14.23
N PRO A 247 14.83 5.33 14.71
CA PRO A 247 14.96 5.66 16.13
C PRO A 247 13.79 6.47 16.69
N SER A 248 13.00 7.12 15.83
CA SER A 248 11.77 7.85 16.18
C SER A 248 10.60 6.92 16.50
N GLY A 249 10.72 5.64 16.12
CA GLY A 249 9.77 4.58 16.41
C GLY A 249 8.70 4.41 15.33
N THR A 250 7.58 3.80 15.72
CA THR A 250 6.50 3.39 14.80
C THR A 250 5.41 4.46 14.69
N LEU A 251 4.73 4.49 13.54
CA LEU A 251 3.66 5.43 13.22
C LEU A 251 2.34 4.70 12.96
N GLY A 252 1.26 5.10 13.63
CA GLY A 252 -0.07 4.56 13.33
C GLY A 252 -0.59 5.09 12.01
N VAL A 253 -0.46 6.40 11.81
CA VAL A 253 -0.83 7.13 10.60
C VAL A 253 0.33 8.05 10.23
N LEU A 254 0.75 8.01 8.97
CA LEU A 254 1.67 8.96 8.34
C LEU A 254 0.96 9.76 7.25
N VAL A 255 0.91 11.07 7.38
CA VAL A 255 0.42 11.98 6.34
C VAL A 255 1.58 12.88 5.95
N SER A 256 2.03 12.79 4.71
CA SER A 256 3.18 13.55 4.22
C SER A 256 2.91 14.15 2.85
N THR A 257 3.40 15.37 2.63
CA THR A 257 3.45 15.96 1.29
C THR A 257 4.56 15.36 0.44
N ASP A 258 5.47 14.57 1.03
CA ASP A 258 6.55 13.91 0.32
C ASP A 258 6.00 12.91 -0.70
N LEU A 259 6.64 12.88 -1.87
CA LEU A 259 6.47 11.85 -2.88
C LEU A 259 7.68 10.92 -2.92
N LEU A 260 8.35 10.68 -1.79
CA LEU A 260 9.40 9.67 -1.59
C LEU A 260 10.52 9.76 -2.63
N GLY A 261 11.08 10.97 -2.80
CA GLY A 261 12.11 11.25 -3.79
C GLY A 261 11.60 11.70 -5.17
N TRP A 262 10.27 11.81 -5.35
CA TRP A 262 9.64 12.35 -6.56
C TRP A 262 9.17 13.80 -6.41
N GLY A 263 9.57 14.48 -5.32
CA GLY A 263 9.20 15.86 -5.01
C GLY A 263 8.16 15.93 -3.90
N SER A 264 7.38 17.01 -3.86
CA SER A 264 6.32 17.16 -2.87
C SER A 264 5.08 17.83 -3.46
N THR A 265 3.89 17.40 -3.03
CA THR A 265 2.59 17.98 -3.41
C THR A 265 1.66 18.06 -2.21
N ASP A 266 0.58 18.84 -2.32
CA ASP A 266 -0.44 18.91 -1.28
C ASP A 266 -1.00 17.52 -0.96
N VAL A 267 -1.31 17.26 0.32
CA VAL A 267 -2.00 16.05 0.75
C VAL A 267 -3.22 16.44 1.58
N SER A 268 -4.36 15.84 1.29
CA SER A 268 -5.60 16.04 2.03
C SER A 268 -6.19 14.69 2.42
N VAL A 269 -6.53 14.54 3.70
CA VAL A 269 -7.06 13.29 4.24
C VAL A 269 -8.19 13.54 5.23
N SER A 270 -9.11 12.59 5.30
CA SER A 270 -10.18 12.52 6.28
C SER A 270 -10.13 11.16 6.98
N PHE A 271 -9.93 11.18 8.29
CA PHE A 271 -9.97 10.00 9.16
C PHE A 271 -11.24 10.03 10.00
N THR A 272 -12.12 9.06 9.81
CA THR A 272 -13.35 8.93 10.60
C THR A 272 -13.53 7.53 11.16
N LYS A 273 -13.86 7.43 12.46
CA LYS A 273 -14.13 6.14 13.15
C LYS A 273 -12.98 5.12 13.14
N ASN A 274 -11.75 5.55 12.93
CA ASN A 274 -10.60 4.67 13.01
C ASN A 274 -10.20 4.41 14.47
N VAL A 275 -9.57 3.27 14.74
CA VAL A 275 -8.89 2.93 15.99
C VAL A 275 -7.39 2.93 15.75
N ILE A 276 -6.66 3.76 16.48
CA ILE A 276 -5.21 3.93 16.32
C ILE A 276 -4.54 3.76 17.69
N GLU A 277 -3.84 2.65 17.89
CA GLU A 277 -3.27 2.31 19.20
C GLU A 277 -1.88 1.65 19.16
N ARG A 278 -1.14 1.84 20.25
CA ARG A 278 0.16 1.18 20.54
C ARG A 278 1.31 1.52 19.59
N PHE A 279 1.36 2.76 19.11
CA PHE A 279 2.48 3.29 18.33
C PHE A 279 3.36 4.23 19.15
N SER A 280 4.58 4.48 18.66
CA SER A 280 5.38 5.61 19.17
C SER A 280 4.66 6.92 18.89
N THR A 281 4.13 7.10 17.68
CA THR A 281 3.21 8.20 17.36
C THR A 281 1.94 7.65 16.70
N GLY A 282 0.77 7.92 17.27
CA GLY A 282 -0.51 7.49 16.71
C GLY A 282 -0.76 8.14 15.35
N VAL A 283 -0.74 9.47 15.30
CA VAL A 283 -0.92 10.26 14.06
C VAL A 283 0.24 11.21 13.87
N TYR A 284 0.96 11.08 12.76
CA TYR A 284 2.05 11.97 12.39
C TYR A 284 1.73 12.67 11.07
N VAL A 285 1.68 13.99 11.11
CA VAL A 285 1.43 14.83 9.94
C VAL A 285 2.63 15.72 9.72
N GLU A 286 3.23 15.60 8.56
CA GLU A 286 4.39 16.39 8.18
C GLU A 286 4.20 17.04 6.81
N GLN A 287 5.00 18.08 6.60
CA GLN A 287 5.11 18.75 5.33
C GLN A 287 6.59 18.79 4.98
N GLN A 288 6.92 18.09 3.90
CA GLN A 288 8.23 18.15 3.28
C GLN A 288 8.25 19.19 2.17
N CYS A 289 9.41 19.79 2.03
CA CYS A 289 9.78 20.64 0.91
C CYS A 289 10.99 19.97 0.22
N GLU A 290 10.76 18.87 -0.50
CA GLU A 290 11.86 18.21 -1.19
C GLU A 290 12.25 18.94 -2.48
N LEU A 291 13.57 19.07 -2.67
CA LEU A 291 14.24 19.79 -3.75
C LEU A 291 14.79 18.79 -4.78
N PHE A 292 14.22 18.73 -5.99
CA PHE A 292 14.86 18.01 -7.10
C PHE A 292 14.91 18.82 -8.41
N GLY A 293 16.14 19.02 -8.90
CA GLY A 293 16.51 19.07 -10.32
C GLY A 293 16.03 20.28 -11.14
N SER A 294 16.77 20.60 -12.21
CA SER A 294 16.52 21.73 -13.12
C SER A 294 15.19 21.71 -13.89
N TRP A 295 14.36 20.68 -13.70
CA TRP A 295 13.06 20.51 -14.35
C TRP A 295 11.89 20.97 -13.48
N PHE A 296 12.11 21.18 -12.19
CA PHE A 296 11.07 21.59 -11.25
C PHE A 296 11.50 22.85 -10.50
N PRO A 297 10.58 23.78 -10.21
CA PRO A 297 10.92 24.98 -9.45
C PRO A 297 11.53 24.58 -8.10
N THR A 298 12.79 24.94 -7.89
CA THR A 298 13.55 24.72 -6.65
C THR A 298 13.13 25.66 -5.52
N ASP A 299 11.86 26.04 -5.47
CA ASP A 299 11.40 27.12 -4.63
C ASP A 299 10.34 26.64 -3.64
N CYS A 300 10.73 26.60 -2.36
CA CYS A 300 9.81 26.49 -1.23
C CYS A 300 8.85 27.69 -1.13
N ALA A 301 8.89 28.66 -2.05
CA ALA A 301 7.99 29.82 -2.07
C ALA A 301 6.52 29.47 -2.28
N SER A 302 6.19 28.27 -2.79
CA SER A 302 4.83 27.74 -2.72
C SER A 302 4.83 26.52 -1.80
N PRO A 303 4.60 26.71 -0.49
CA PRO A 303 4.55 25.57 0.43
C PRO A 303 3.44 24.63 -0.02
N THR A 304 3.77 23.36 -0.15
CA THR A 304 2.76 22.30 -0.18
C THR A 304 1.97 22.32 1.12
N GLN A 305 0.77 21.77 1.17
CA GLN A 305 -0.02 21.74 2.39
C GLN A 305 -0.39 20.30 2.74
N ALA A 306 0.02 19.86 3.93
CA ALA A 306 -0.58 18.69 4.57
C ALA A 306 -1.80 19.13 5.37
N THR A 307 -2.97 18.60 5.01
CA THR A 307 -4.25 18.83 5.69
C THR A 307 -4.83 17.50 6.15
N ALA A 308 -4.99 17.34 7.46
CA ALA A 308 -5.62 16.18 8.06
C ALA A 308 -6.84 16.59 8.88
N VAL A 309 -7.99 16.00 8.56
CA VAL A 309 -9.20 16.07 9.38
C VAL A 309 -9.40 14.71 10.03
N LEU A 310 -9.44 14.67 11.35
CA LEU A 310 -9.60 13.47 12.15
C LEU A 310 -10.80 13.66 13.06
N HIS A 311 -11.95 13.03 12.79
CA HIS A 311 -13.13 13.13 13.65
C HIS A 311 -13.64 11.76 14.06
N ASN A 312 -14.16 11.66 15.29
CA ASN A 312 -14.77 10.43 15.80
C ASN A 312 -13.84 9.21 15.79
N ASN A 313 -12.52 9.40 15.91
CA ASN A 313 -11.56 8.30 16.02
C ASN A 313 -11.30 7.96 17.50
N ILE A 314 -10.75 6.77 17.71
CA ILE A 314 -10.17 6.33 18.99
C ILE A 314 -8.65 6.36 18.85
N ILE A 315 -8.01 7.31 19.51
CA ILE A 315 -6.55 7.46 19.57
C ILE A 315 -6.13 7.16 21.01
N LYS A 316 -5.50 6.00 21.26
CA LYS A 316 -5.18 5.59 22.64
C LYS A 316 -3.94 4.71 22.75
N GLY A 317 -3.26 4.83 23.89
CA GLY A 317 -2.14 3.95 24.24
C GLY A 317 -0.93 4.14 23.34
N ASN A 318 -0.79 5.31 22.70
CA ASN A 318 0.40 5.70 21.97
C ASN A 318 1.35 6.50 22.89
N ASN A 319 2.64 6.57 22.58
CA ASN A 319 3.55 7.45 23.34
C ASN A 319 3.21 8.92 23.06
N THR A 320 3.02 9.25 21.77
CA THR A 320 2.43 10.49 21.30
C THR A 320 1.13 10.18 20.57
N GLY A 321 0.01 10.78 20.96
CA GLY A 321 -1.28 10.53 20.30
C GLY A 321 -1.32 11.09 18.89
N ALA A 322 -1.08 12.40 18.77
CA ALA A 322 -0.97 13.08 17.48
C ALA A 322 0.12 14.15 17.51
N ASN A 323 0.83 14.29 16.39
CA ASN A 323 1.86 15.29 16.17
C ASN A 323 1.72 15.88 14.77
N GLY A 324 1.34 17.16 14.71
CA GLY A 324 1.35 17.93 13.48
C GLY A 324 2.56 18.85 13.44
N LEU A 325 3.45 18.68 12.47
CA LEU A 325 4.63 19.54 12.34
C LEU A 325 4.25 20.96 11.90
N ILE A 326 5.20 21.89 12.03
CA ILE A 326 5.05 23.29 11.60
C ILE A 326 4.62 23.34 10.12
N GLY A 327 3.62 24.17 9.81
CA GLY A 327 3.08 24.34 8.46
C GLY A 327 1.89 23.43 8.14
N THR A 328 1.69 22.35 8.90
CA THR A 328 0.56 21.44 8.70
C THR A 328 -0.74 21.99 9.29
N THR A 329 -1.88 21.55 8.76
CA THR A 329 -3.22 21.82 9.30
C THR A 329 -3.81 20.50 9.80
N VAL A 330 -4.01 20.37 11.11
CA VAL A 330 -4.53 19.15 11.73
C VAL A 330 -5.73 19.47 12.61
N ASP A 331 -6.92 19.25 12.07
CA ASP A 331 -8.18 19.27 12.82
C ASP A 331 -8.41 17.87 13.40
N ALA A 332 -8.22 17.73 14.70
CA ALA A 332 -8.43 16.52 15.47
C ALA A 332 -9.51 16.71 16.56
N GLU A 333 -10.50 17.56 16.29
CA GLU A 333 -11.67 17.68 17.15
C GLU A 333 -12.46 16.38 17.21
N ASN A 334 -13.29 16.23 18.24
CA ASN A 334 -14.24 15.13 18.37
C ASN A 334 -13.60 13.73 18.31
N ASN A 335 -12.34 13.58 18.75
CA ASN A 335 -11.70 12.28 18.96
C ASN A 335 -11.71 11.86 20.43
N TRP A 336 -11.63 10.55 20.67
CA TRP A 336 -11.39 9.97 21.99
C TRP A 336 -9.90 9.69 22.18
N TRP A 337 -9.29 10.34 23.18
CA TRP A 337 -7.84 10.31 23.42
C TRP A 337 -7.44 9.30 24.52
N GLY A 338 -8.15 8.17 24.58
CA GLY A 338 -7.95 7.13 25.60
C GLY A 338 -8.61 7.44 26.97
N CYS A 339 -8.99 8.67 27.25
CA CYS A 339 -9.57 9.08 28.54
C CYS A 339 -10.58 10.25 28.43
N LYS A 340 -11.43 10.42 29.46
CA LYS A 340 -12.45 11.50 29.51
C LYS A 340 -11.91 12.91 29.70
N LYS A 341 -10.68 13.05 30.21
CA LYS A 341 -10.06 14.33 30.51
C LYS A 341 -9.49 15.01 29.25
N GLY A 342 -9.39 14.29 28.14
CA GLY A 342 -8.82 14.80 26.89
C GLY A 342 -7.31 14.68 26.82
N PRO A 343 -6.72 15.10 25.68
CA PRO A 343 -5.30 14.92 25.45
C PRO A 343 -4.45 15.75 26.41
N ASN A 344 -3.19 15.35 26.57
CA ASN A 344 -2.20 16.00 27.45
C ASN A 344 -2.55 15.96 28.96
N GLN A 345 -3.48 15.09 29.35
CA GLN A 345 -3.83 14.83 30.75
C GLN A 345 -3.31 13.45 31.20
N PRO A 346 -3.05 13.23 32.51
CA PRO A 346 -2.58 11.94 32.99
C PRO A 346 -3.53 10.80 32.64
N GLY A 347 -2.99 9.76 31.96
CA GLY A 347 -3.71 8.58 31.51
C GLY A 347 -4.39 8.71 30.14
N CYS A 348 -4.05 9.75 29.38
CA CYS A 348 -4.60 10.08 28.07
C CYS A 348 -3.44 10.27 27.09
N ASP A 349 -3.70 10.06 25.80
CA ASP A 349 -2.71 10.31 24.76
C ASP A 349 -2.42 11.82 24.64
N THR A 350 -1.25 12.16 24.11
CA THR A 350 -0.84 13.57 23.92
C THR A 350 -1.21 14.08 22.54
N ALA A 351 -1.36 15.40 22.43
CA ALA A 351 -1.50 16.11 21.16
C ALA A 351 -0.51 17.27 21.18
N ILE A 352 0.40 17.32 20.20
CA ILE A 352 1.48 18.30 20.13
C ILE A 352 1.55 18.93 18.73
N GLY A 353 2.26 20.06 18.63
CA GLY A 353 2.43 20.77 17.36
C GLY A 353 1.18 21.55 16.95
N THR A 354 0.75 21.41 15.69
CA THR A 354 -0.37 22.15 15.08
C THR A 354 -1.75 21.52 15.34
N VAL A 355 -1.81 20.43 16.11
CA VAL A 355 -3.04 19.66 16.35
C VAL A 355 -4.08 20.48 17.13
N ASP A 356 -5.20 20.77 16.50
CA ASP A 356 -6.40 21.28 17.16
C ASP A 356 -7.27 20.11 17.62
N PHE A 357 -7.49 19.98 18.93
CA PHE A 357 -8.20 18.83 19.52
C PHE A 357 -9.42 19.23 20.34
N THR A 358 -9.82 20.51 20.32
CA THR A 358 -10.88 21.03 21.19
C THR A 358 -12.13 21.42 20.38
N PRO A 359 -13.29 20.77 20.61
CA PRO A 359 -13.59 19.84 21.69
C PRO A 359 -13.08 18.41 21.46
N TRP A 360 -12.85 17.66 22.53
CA TRP A 360 -12.61 16.21 22.48
C TRP A 360 -13.83 15.42 22.99
N LEU A 361 -13.89 14.13 22.68
CA LEU A 361 -14.95 13.25 23.19
C LEU A 361 -14.69 12.84 24.65
N THR A 362 -15.74 12.81 25.46
CA THR A 362 -15.65 12.34 26.86
C THR A 362 -16.02 10.86 27.03
N LYS A 363 -16.35 10.18 25.93
CA LYS A 363 -16.55 8.73 25.81
C LYS A 363 -16.05 8.28 24.43
N PRO A 364 -15.60 7.03 24.26
CA PRO A 364 -15.30 6.51 22.95
C PRO A 364 -16.55 6.59 22.04
N PRO A 365 -16.37 6.93 20.74
CA PRO A 365 -17.44 6.87 19.75
C PRO A 365 -17.89 5.41 19.55
N LYS A 366 -19.09 5.24 18.97
CA LYS A 366 -19.52 3.92 18.51
C LYS A 366 -18.83 3.63 17.18
N LEU A 367 -18.27 2.42 17.08
CA LEU A 367 -17.76 1.85 15.84
C LEU A 367 -18.88 1.02 15.19
N ASP A 368 -18.80 0.82 13.87
CA ASP A 368 -19.84 0.13 13.11
C ASP A 368 -19.60 -1.40 12.97
N HIS A 369 -18.47 -1.91 13.49
CA HIS A 369 -18.08 -3.33 13.49
C HIS A 369 -18.30 -4.06 14.82
#